data_AF-A0A4S5ERF8-F1
#
_entry.id   AF-A0A4S5ERF8-F1
#
_cell.length_a   1.000
_cell.length_b   1.000
_cell.length_c   1.000
_cell.angle_alpha   90.00
_cell.angle_beta   90.00
_cell.angle_gamma   90.00
#
_symmetry.space_group_name_H-M   'P 1'
#
loop_
_entity.id
_entity.type
_entity.pdbx_description
1 polymer ?
#
loop_
_entity_poly.entity_id
_entity_poly.type
_entity_poly.pdbx_seq_one_letter_code
_entity_poly.pdbx_strand_id
1 'polypeptide(L)'
;MTIPDETRATAAGALATVARTRREVTAALDRVAAAGAGAWDGRAAQLWAGRIRHLAAEATALLDRCLLVCEQARSGPSAASTAPGAPPRAIG
;
A
#
# COMPACT_ATOMS: atom_id res chain seq x y z
N MET A 1 -6.53 -28.58 5.46
CA MET A 1 -5.25 -28.17 4.84
C MET A 1 -5.04 -26.70 5.17
N THR A 2 -4.13 -26.44 6.09
CA THR A 2 -3.77 -25.11 6.61
C THR A 2 -3.04 -24.32 5.53
N ILE A 3 -3.46 -23.08 5.28
CA ILE A 3 -2.64 -22.11 4.54
C ILE A 3 -1.26 -22.11 5.21
N PRO A 4 -0.15 -22.31 4.47
CA PRO A 4 1.16 -22.36 5.09
C PRO A 4 1.42 -21.03 5.80
N ASP A 5 1.82 -21.15 7.06
CA ASP A 5 2.00 -20.02 7.99
C ASP A 5 2.97 -18.97 7.43
N GLU A 6 3.86 -19.41 6.55
CA GLU A 6 4.83 -18.64 5.78
C GLU A 6 4.18 -17.58 4.88
N THR A 7 3.04 -17.88 4.24
CA THR A 7 2.35 -16.93 3.37
C THR A 7 1.66 -15.84 4.17
N ARG A 8 1.12 -16.19 5.36
CA ARG A 8 0.57 -15.22 6.32
C ARG A 8 1.67 -14.35 6.94
N ALA A 9 2.80 -14.94 7.29
CA ALA A 9 3.97 -14.21 7.79
C ALA A 9 4.51 -13.23 6.73
N THR A 10 4.56 -13.65 5.46
CA THR A 10 4.99 -12.80 4.33
C THR A 10 4.03 -11.64 4.10
N ALA A 11 2.71 -11.88 4.15
CA ALA A 11 1.70 -10.82 4.04
C ALA A 11 1.75 -9.83 5.22
N ALA A 12 1.94 -10.32 6.45
CA ALA A 12 2.12 -9.48 7.64
C ALA A 12 3.40 -8.63 7.56
N GLY A 13 4.51 -9.20 7.08
CA GLY A 13 5.75 -8.48 6.82
C GLY A 13 5.60 -7.41 5.72
N ALA A 14 4.89 -7.73 4.63
CA ALA A 14 4.58 -6.77 3.58
C ALA A 14 3.72 -5.61 4.10
N LEU A 15 2.66 -5.89 4.88
CA LEU A 15 1.83 -4.87 5.52
C LEU A 15 2.63 -3.97 6.47
N ALA A 16 3.48 -4.54 7.32
CA ALA A 16 4.34 -3.79 8.22
C ALA A 16 5.33 -2.88 7.44
N THR A 17 5.86 -3.38 6.33
CA THR A 17 6.75 -2.63 5.44
C THR A 17 6.02 -1.47 4.78
N VAL A 18 4.85 -1.70 4.17
CA VAL A 18 4.05 -0.64 3.54
C VAL A 18 3.62 0.41 4.56
N ALA A 19 3.22 0.01 5.77
CA ALA A 19 2.87 0.95 6.84
C ALA A 19 4.07 1.77 7.35
N ARG A 20 5.27 1.19 7.35
CA ARG A 20 6.52 1.93 7.65
C ARG A 20 6.83 2.91 6.52
N THR A 21 6.85 2.44 5.28
CA THR A 21 7.09 3.27 4.08
C THR A 21 6.12 4.45 4.03
N ARG A 22 4.85 4.23 4.35
CA ARG A 22 3.87 5.32 4.43
C ARG A 22 4.28 6.42 5.41
N ARG A 23 4.65 6.05 6.63
CA ARG A 23 5.10 7.01 7.65
C ARG A 23 6.36 7.75 7.22
N GLU A 24 7.32 7.05 6.62
CA GLU A 24 8.58 7.64 6.16
C GLU A 24 8.36 8.62 5.01
N VAL A 25 7.52 8.26 4.03
CA VAL A 25 7.17 9.11 2.89
C VAL A 25 6.43 10.36 3.35
N THR A 26 5.42 10.22 4.22
CA THR A 26 4.70 11.38 4.78
C THR A 26 5.67 12.33 5.52
N ALA A 27 6.53 11.78 6.39
CA ALA A 27 7.50 12.59 7.12
C ALA A 27 8.53 13.29 6.19
N ALA A 28 8.95 12.63 5.11
CA ALA A 28 9.84 13.23 4.13
C ALA A 28 9.17 14.41 3.39
N LEU A 29 7.91 14.24 2.99
CA LEU A 29 7.14 15.28 2.32
C LEU A 29 6.87 16.48 3.22
N ASP A 30 6.59 16.26 4.51
CA ASP A 30 6.45 17.33 5.49
C ASP A 30 7.75 18.14 5.65
N ARG A 31 8.91 17.46 5.68
CA ARG A 31 10.21 18.15 5.71
C ARG A 31 10.45 18.98 4.46
N VAL A 32 10.10 18.47 3.28
CA VAL A 32 10.23 19.19 2.00
C VAL A 32 9.29 20.40 1.94
N ALA A 33 8.06 20.26 2.45
CA ALA A 33 7.12 21.37 2.57
C ALA A 33 7.69 22.47 3.47
N ALA A 34 8.20 22.11 4.65
CA ALA A 34 8.78 23.06 5.60
C ALA A 34 10.04 23.75 5.05
N ALA A 35 10.93 22.99 4.40
CA ALA A 35 12.15 23.54 3.80
C ALA A 35 11.84 24.57 2.70
N GLY A 36 10.89 24.28 1.80
CA GLY A 36 10.54 25.25 0.75
C GLY A 36 9.70 26.43 1.25
N ALA A 37 8.98 26.30 2.37
CA ALA A 37 8.32 27.44 3.02
C ALA A 37 9.34 28.46 3.59
N GLY A 38 10.53 28.01 3.97
CA GLY A 38 11.64 28.89 4.38
C GLY A 38 12.46 29.45 3.21
N ALA A 39 12.31 28.90 2.01
CA ALA A 39 13.07 29.32 0.83
C ALA A 39 12.35 30.39 -0.01
N TRP A 40 11.01 30.38 -0.03
CA TRP A 40 10.20 31.23 -0.91
C TRP A 40 9.24 32.08 -0.08
N ASP A 41 8.96 33.31 -0.55
CA ASP A 41 8.03 34.23 0.10
C ASP A 41 6.67 34.33 -0.60
N GLY A 42 5.64 34.68 0.18
CA GLY A 42 4.32 35.08 -0.32
C GLY A 42 3.64 34.03 -1.21
N ARG A 43 3.21 34.43 -2.41
CA ARG A 43 2.41 33.58 -3.31
C ARG A 43 3.17 32.35 -3.82
N ALA A 44 4.49 32.45 -3.98
CA ALA A 44 5.33 31.32 -4.37
C ALA A 44 5.37 30.25 -3.27
N ALA A 45 5.54 30.66 -2.01
CA ALA A 45 5.49 29.77 -0.84
C ALA A 45 4.16 29.02 -0.74
N GLN A 46 3.05 29.72 -0.97
CA GLN A 46 1.71 29.12 -0.95
C GLN A 46 1.51 28.09 -2.08
N LEU A 47 1.99 28.40 -3.28
CA LEU A 47 1.97 27.49 -4.44
C LEU A 47 2.83 26.25 -4.19
N TRP A 48 4.03 26.42 -3.64
CA TRP A 48 4.90 25.33 -3.23
C TRP A 48 4.21 24.41 -2.22
N ALA A 49 3.74 24.98 -1.12
CA ALA A 49 3.09 24.22 -0.06
C ALA A 49 1.84 23.49 -0.58
N GLY A 50 1.08 24.11 -1.49
CA GLY A 50 -0.05 23.47 -2.16
C GLY A 50 0.36 22.25 -2.99
N ARG A 51 1.41 22.38 -3.81
CA ARG A 51 1.93 21.27 -4.64
C ARG A 51 2.46 20.12 -3.78
N ILE A 52 3.22 20.42 -2.72
CA ILE A 52 3.75 19.38 -1.83
C ILE A 52 2.62 18.66 -1.08
N ARG A 53 1.61 19.38 -0.58
CA ARG A 53 0.43 18.74 0.04
C ARG A 53 -0.34 17.86 -0.92
N HIS A 54 -0.49 18.30 -2.17
CA HIS A 54 -1.16 17.50 -3.19
C HIS A 54 -0.39 16.21 -3.49
N LEU A 55 0.92 16.31 -3.72
CA LEU A 55 1.79 15.15 -3.91
C LEU A 55 1.75 14.19 -2.71
N ALA A 56 1.69 14.73 -1.49
CA ALA A 56 1.58 13.93 -0.28
C ALA A 56 0.25 13.17 -0.18
N ALA A 57 -0.85 13.80 -0.60
CA ALA A 57 -2.15 13.15 -0.67
C ALA A 57 -2.14 12.01 -1.70
N GLU A 58 -1.57 12.21 -2.88
CA GLU A 58 -1.46 11.18 -3.92
C GLU A 58 -0.60 10.00 -3.47
N ALA A 59 0.57 10.27 -2.87
CA ALA A 59 1.45 9.23 -2.34
C ALA A 59 0.75 8.41 -1.24
N THR A 60 0.04 9.08 -0.34
CA THR A 60 -0.72 8.41 0.74
C THR A 60 -1.85 7.56 0.19
N ALA A 61 -2.60 8.06 -0.80
CA ALA A 61 -3.68 7.31 -1.43
C ALA A 61 -3.17 6.05 -2.16
N LEU A 62 -2.01 6.14 -2.83
CA LEU A 62 -1.38 4.97 -3.46
C LEU A 62 -0.98 3.92 -2.42
N LEU A 63 -0.36 4.35 -1.32
CA LEU A 63 0.06 3.47 -0.23
C LEU A 63 -1.13 2.81 0.48
N ASP A 64 -2.21 3.55 0.72
CA ASP A 64 -3.44 3.01 1.31
C ASP A 64 -4.09 1.98 0.36
N ARG A 65 -4.03 2.20 -0.96
CA ARG A 65 -4.47 1.21 -1.95
C ARG A 65 -3.62 -0.05 -1.92
N CYS A 66 -2.29 0.08 -1.79
CA CYS A 66 -1.40 -1.07 -1.62
C CYS A 66 -1.74 -1.86 -0.34
N LEU A 67 -1.99 -1.17 0.78
CA LEU A 67 -2.40 -1.81 2.04
C LEU A 67 -3.71 -2.58 1.87
N LEU A 68 -4.72 -1.99 1.24
CA LEU A 68 -5.99 -2.66 0.96
C LEU A 68 -5.81 -3.93 0.12
N VAL A 69 -4.96 -3.91 -0.90
CA VAL A 69 -4.65 -5.10 -1.71
C VAL A 69 -3.96 -6.18 -0.86
N CYS A 70 -2.99 -5.81 -0.02
CA CYS A 70 -2.33 -6.75 0.88
C CYS A 70 -3.31 -7.34 1.92
N GLU A 71 -4.23 -6.53 2.46
CA GLU A 71 -5.26 -6.99 3.40
C GLU A 71 -6.28 -7.93 2.72
N GLN A 72 -6.67 -7.65 1.48
CA GLN A 72 -7.53 -8.51 0.69
C GLN A 72 -6.85 -9.85 0.38
N ALA A 73 -5.57 -9.85 0.01
CA ALA A 73 -4.79 -11.07 -0.20
C ALA A 73 -4.68 -11.92 1.07
N ARG A 74 -4.61 -11.28 2.26
CA ARG A 74 -4.64 -11.97 3.56
C ARG A 74 -6.01 -12.57 3.90
N SER A 75 -7.09 -11.93 3.43
CA SER A 75 -8.47 -12.27 3.81
C SER A 75 -9.20 -13.13 2.77
N GLY A 76 -8.65 -13.28 1.56
CA GLY A 76 -9.23 -14.06 0.47
C GLY A 76 -9.23 -15.57 0.75
N PRO A 77 -10.21 -16.32 0.22
CA PRO A 77 -10.19 -17.77 0.32
C PRO A 77 -8.93 -18.28 -0.36
N SER A 78 -8.11 -19.01 0.40
CA SER A 78 -7.03 -19.82 -0.14
C SER A 78 -7.62 -20.64 -1.28
N ALA A 79 -7.36 -20.22 -2.52
CA ALA A 79 -7.85 -20.91 -3.70
C ALA A 79 -7.39 -22.35 -3.55
N ALA A 80 -8.37 -23.23 -3.34
CA ALA A 80 -8.13 -24.64 -3.22
C ALA A 80 -7.25 -25.05 -4.39
N SER A 81 -6.10 -25.64 -4.07
CA SER A 81 -5.29 -26.38 -5.02
C SER A 81 -6.23 -27.31 -5.77
N THR A 82 -6.56 -26.96 -7.01
CA THR A 82 -7.17 -27.88 -7.94
C THR A 82 -6.13 -28.95 -8.20
N ALA A 83 -6.24 -30.03 -7.43
CA ALA A 83 -5.49 -31.25 -7.67
C ALA A 83 -5.68 -31.62 -9.16
N PRO A 84 -4.59 -31.82 -9.93
CA PRO A 84 -4.70 -32.28 -11.30
C PRO A 84 -5.14 -33.75 -11.25
N GLY A 85 -6.44 -34.03 -11.44
CA GLY A 85 -6.90 -35.41 -11.48
C GLY A 85 -8.40 -35.70 -11.31
N ALA A 86 -9.29 -34.71 -11.26
CA ALA A 86 -10.72 -35.02 -11.25
C ALA A 86 -11.28 -35.04 -12.69
N PRO A 87 -11.66 -36.21 -13.24
CA PRO A 87 -12.28 -36.27 -14.56
C PRO A 87 -13.68 -35.62 -14.53
N PRO A 88 -14.11 -34.98 -15.63
CA PRO A 88 -15.44 -34.37 -15.70
C PRO A 88 -16.50 -35.47 -15.60
N ARG A 89 -17.43 -35.31 -14.65
CA ARG A 89 -18.62 -36.17 -14.58
C ARG A 89 -19.48 -35.91 -15.81
N ALA A 90 -19.69 -36.95 -16.61
CA ALA A 90 -20.67 -36.97 -17.68
C ALA A 90 -22.06 -36.71 -17.09
N ILE A 91 -22.74 -35.71 -17.65
CA ILE A 91 -24.16 -35.44 -17.38
C ILE A 91 -24.95 -36.39 -18.28
N GLY A 92 -25.75 -37.26 -17.67
CA GLY A 92 -26.75 -38.09 -18.35
C GLY A 92 -28.11 -37.41 -18.38
#